data_AF-A0A8C5XL41-F1
#
_entry.id   AF-A0A8C5XL41-F1
#
_cell.length_a   1.000
_cell.length_b   1.000
_cell.length_c   1.000
_cell.angle_alpha   90.00
_cell.angle_beta   90.00
_cell.angle_gamma   90.00
#
_symmetry.space_group_name_H-M   'P 1'
#
loop_
_entity.id
_entity.type
_entity.pdbx_description
1 polymer ?
#
loop_
_entity_poly.entity_id
_entity_poly.type
_entity_poly.pdbx_seq_one_letter_code
_entity_poly.pdbx_strand_id
1 'polypeptide(L)'
;MVAFKGVWTQAFWKAVTAEFLAMLIFVLLSLGSTINWGGTEKPLPVDMVLISLCFGLSIATMVQCFGHISGGHINPAVTVAMLCTRKISIAKSVFYIAAQCLGAIIGAGILYLVTPPSVVGGLGVTSINYTGASMNPARSFGPAVIMGNWENHWIYWVGPIIGAVLAGGLYEYVFCPDVELKRRFKEAFSKAAQQTKGSYMEVEDNRSQVETEDLILKPGVVHVIDIDRAEEKKGKDQSGEVLSSV
;
A
#
# COMPACT_ATOMS: atom_id res chain seq x y z
N MET A 1 -15.43 20.57 3.12
CA MET A 1 -14.14 21.29 3.01
C MET A 1 -13.21 21.06 4.22
N VAL A 2 -12.91 19.81 4.59
CA VAL A 2 -11.98 19.50 5.69
C VAL A 2 -10.57 19.15 5.18
N ALA A 3 -10.45 18.65 3.94
CA ALA A 3 -9.19 18.20 3.35
C ALA A 3 -8.11 19.28 3.18
N PHE A 4 -8.50 20.56 3.07
CA PHE A 4 -7.58 21.70 2.89
C PHE A 4 -7.28 22.48 4.17
N LYS A 5 -7.78 22.03 5.34
CA LYS A 5 -7.41 22.66 6.61
C LYS A 5 -5.90 22.50 6.85
N GLY A 6 -5.20 23.62 7.01
CA GLY A 6 -3.78 23.64 7.37
C GLY A 6 -2.79 23.78 6.21
N VAL A 7 -3.25 23.81 4.95
CA VAL A 7 -2.37 24.01 3.76
C VAL A 7 -1.67 25.37 3.82
N TRP A 8 -2.30 26.38 4.43
CA TRP A 8 -1.75 27.73 4.56
C TRP A 8 -0.80 27.93 5.74
N THR A 9 -0.44 26.85 6.45
CA THR A 9 0.48 26.96 7.59
C THR A 9 1.92 27.03 7.11
N GLN A 10 2.76 27.75 7.86
CA GLN A 10 4.20 27.82 7.57
C GLN A 10 4.86 26.43 7.65
N ALA A 11 4.44 25.59 8.60
CA ALA A 11 4.94 24.22 8.73
C ALA A 11 4.63 23.37 7.49
N PHE A 12 3.45 23.53 6.89
CA PHE A 12 3.08 22.83 5.67
C PHE A 12 4.01 23.19 4.51
N TRP A 13 4.20 24.48 4.23
CA TRP A 13 5.05 24.92 3.12
C TRP A 13 6.53 24.65 3.35
N LYS A 14 7.01 24.69 4.60
CA LYS A 14 8.35 24.22 4.97
C LYS A 14 8.53 22.75 4.58
N ALA A 15 7.54 21.92 4.89
CA ALA A 15 7.58 20.50 4.59
C ALA A 15 7.53 20.20 3.08
N VAL A 16 6.68 20.91 2.33
CA VAL A 16 6.61 20.80 0.86
C VAL A 16 7.93 21.23 0.21
N THR A 17 8.51 22.34 0.67
CA THR A 17 9.81 22.84 0.17
C THR A 17 10.94 21.88 0.50
N ALA A 18 10.90 21.26 1.69
CA ALA A 18 11.87 20.23 2.07
C ALA A 18 11.79 19.00 1.16
N GLU A 19 10.60 18.50 0.80
CA GLU A 19 10.45 17.40 -0.17
C GLU A 19 10.98 17.77 -1.55
N PHE A 20 10.73 19.01 -2.00
CA PHE A 20 11.26 19.53 -3.26
C PHE A 20 12.80 19.54 -3.27
N LEU A 21 13.42 20.16 -2.25
CA LEU A 21 14.87 20.28 -2.16
C LEU A 21 15.56 18.94 -1.96
N ALA A 22 15.01 18.08 -1.11
CA ALA A 22 15.53 16.74 -0.88
C ALA A 22 15.51 15.91 -2.16
N MET A 23 14.41 15.98 -2.94
CA MET A 23 14.30 15.25 -4.19
C MET A 23 15.23 15.81 -5.28
N LEU A 24 15.40 17.12 -5.35
CA LEU A 24 16.35 17.77 -6.26
C LEU A 24 17.78 17.29 -6.00
N ILE A 25 18.24 17.37 -4.76
CA ILE A 25 19.60 16.98 -4.37
C ILE A 25 19.79 15.48 -4.56
N PHE A 26 18.82 14.66 -4.14
CA PHE A 26 18.85 13.22 -4.33
C PHE A 26 19.03 12.85 -5.81
N VAL A 27 18.24 13.44 -6.71
CA VAL A 27 18.34 13.16 -8.15
C VAL A 27 19.69 13.59 -8.71
N LEU A 28 20.20 14.77 -8.32
CA LEU A 28 21.48 15.26 -8.80
C LEU A 28 22.64 14.33 -8.43
N LEU A 29 22.73 13.94 -7.16
CA LEU A 29 23.81 13.08 -6.67
C LEU A 29 23.68 11.66 -7.24
N SER A 30 22.48 11.10 -7.17
CA SER A 30 22.26 9.70 -7.53
C SER A 30 22.42 9.47 -9.03
N LEU A 31 21.83 10.32 -9.89
CA LEU A 31 22.03 10.21 -11.34
C LEU A 31 23.43 10.63 -11.78
N GLY A 32 24.08 11.54 -11.06
CA GLY A 32 25.48 11.87 -11.32
C GLY A 32 26.40 10.64 -11.22
N SER A 33 26.07 9.71 -10.32
CA SER A 33 26.81 8.45 -10.16
C SER A 33 26.55 7.42 -11.26
N THR A 34 25.45 7.55 -12.03
CA THR A 34 25.08 6.58 -13.09
C THR A 34 25.61 6.98 -14.46
N ILE A 35 26.16 8.19 -14.60
CA ILE A 35 26.78 8.69 -15.84
C ILE A 35 28.10 7.93 -16.08
N ASN A 36 28.31 7.49 -17.33
CA ASN A 36 29.56 6.86 -17.73
C ASN A 36 30.58 7.94 -18.12
N TRP A 37 31.43 8.30 -17.16
CA TRP A 37 32.46 9.31 -17.34
C TRP A 37 33.61 8.89 -18.29
N GLY A 38 33.63 7.64 -18.76
CA GLY A 38 34.57 7.14 -19.77
C GLY A 38 34.28 7.60 -21.20
N GLY A 39 33.14 8.25 -21.44
CA GLY A 39 32.69 8.63 -22.78
C GLY A 39 31.97 7.50 -23.52
N THR A 40 31.36 7.85 -24.64
CA THR A 40 30.58 6.93 -25.48
C THR A 40 31.44 5.96 -26.29
N GLU A 41 32.69 6.33 -26.61
CA GLU A 41 33.58 5.52 -27.44
C GLU A 41 34.27 4.38 -26.68
N LYS A 42 34.55 4.58 -25.38
CA LYS A 42 35.15 3.58 -24.49
C LYS A 42 34.45 3.62 -23.13
N PRO A 43 33.21 3.10 -23.04
CA PRO A 43 32.46 3.10 -21.79
C PRO A 43 33.23 2.32 -20.72
N LEU A 44 33.40 2.94 -19.55
CA LEU A 44 33.93 2.24 -18.39
C LEU A 44 32.95 1.16 -17.92
N PRO A 45 33.42 0.06 -17.32
CA PRO A 45 32.54 -0.92 -16.71
C PRO A 45 31.68 -0.26 -15.64
N VAL A 46 30.40 -0.61 -15.61
CA VAL A 46 29.44 -0.06 -14.63
C VAL A 46 29.77 -0.61 -13.24
N ASP A 47 30.17 0.28 -12.33
CA ASP A 47 30.38 -0.08 -10.93
C ASP A 47 29.03 -0.03 -10.17
N MET A 48 28.41 -1.20 -10.01
CA MET A 48 27.15 -1.34 -9.29
C MET A 48 27.30 -1.02 -7.79
N VAL A 49 28.47 -1.23 -7.20
CA VAL A 49 28.72 -0.95 -5.78
C VAL A 49 28.77 0.55 -5.56
N LEU A 50 29.47 1.28 -6.42
CA LEU A 50 29.49 2.75 -6.39
C LEU A 50 28.09 3.33 -6.53
N ILE A 51 27.31 2.87 -7.52
CA ILE A 51 25.95 3.36 -7.75
C ILE A 51 25.06 3.04 -6.55
N SER A 52 25.05 1.80 -6.07
CA SER A 52 24.20 1.41 -4.93
C SER A 52 24.55 2.17 -3.64
N LEU A 53 25.84 2.37 -3.36
CA LEU A 53 26.29 3.20 -2.24
C LEU A 53 25.88 4.66 -2.41
N CYS A 54 26.04 5.23 -3.60
CA CYS A 54 25.67 6.61 -3.85
C CYS A 54 24.16 6.84 -3.65
N PHE A 55 23.31 5.96 -4.18
CA PHE A 55 21.86 6.02 -3.99
C PHE A 55 21.49 5.87 -2.51
N GLY A 56 22.04 4.86 -1.83
CA GLY A 56 21.74 4.58 -0.43
C GLY A 56 22.17 5.71 0.50
N LEU A 57 23.42 6.17 0.38
CA LEU A 57 23.94 7.27 1.18
C LEU A 57 23.23 8.59 0.87
N SER A 58 22.90 8.86 -0.40
CA SER A 58 22.17 10.08 -0.75
C SER A 58 20.79 10.13 -0.10
N ILE A 59 20.00 9.04 -0.17
CA ILE A 59 18.71 8.99 0.54
C ILE A 59 18.92 9.10 2.04
N ALA A 60 19.87 8.36 2.63
CA ALA A 60 20.11 8.41 4.07
C ALA A 60 20.45 9.83 4.54
N THR A 61 21.31 10.55 3.82
CA THR A 61 21.64 11.95 4.12
C THR A 61 20.42 12.86 3.94
N MET A 62 19.65 12.72 2.87
CA MET A 62 18.46 13.57 2.66
C MET A 62 17.39 13.32 3.73
N VAL A 63 17.17 12.08 4.14
CA VAL A 63 16.26 11.75 5.25
C VAL A 63 16.81 12.31 6.57
N GLN A 64 18.11 12.24 6.82
CA GLN A 64 18.70 12.84 8.01
C GLN A 64 18.54 14.38 8.03
N CYS A 65 18.76 15.04 6.90
CA CYS A 65 18.68 16.50 6.79
C CYS A 65 17.25 17.03 6.79
N PHE A 66 16.30 16.35 6.14
CA PHE A 66 14.94 16.87 5.90
C PHE A 66 13.84 16.08 6.62
N GLY A 67 14.15 14.91 7.18
CA GLY A 67 13.17 14.02 7.82
C GLY A 67 12.43 14.67 8.98
N HIS A 68 13.11 15.46 9.81
CA HIS A 68 12.49 16.20 10.91
C HIS A 68 11.57 17.35 10.44
N ILE A 69 11.67 17.76 9.17
CA ILE A 69 10.87 18.85 8.58
C ILE A 69 9.66 18.28 7.86
N SER A 70 9.86 17.30 6.96
CA SER A 70 8.80 16.78 6.08
C SER A 70 8.38 15.34 6.36
N GLY A 71 9.18 14.57 7.10
CA GLY A 71 9.10 13.12 7.15
C GLY A 71 10.01 12.42 6.15
N GLY A 72 10.66 13.15 5.24
CA GLY A 72 11.69 12.63 4.33
C GLY A 72 11.17 11.55 3.39
N HIS A 73 10.00 11.76 2.76
CA HIS A 73 9.43 10.75 1.86
C HIS A 73 10.27 10.61 0.59
N ILE A 74 10.60 11.73 -0.06
CA ILE A 74 11.51 11.85 -1.22
C ILE A 74 11.13 10.89 -2.35
N ASN A 75 9.87 10.45 -2.38
CA ASN A 75 9.40 9.37 -3.25
C ASN A 75 7.87 9.36 -3.29
N PRO A 76 7.25 9.46 -4.49
CA PRO A 76 5.81 9.34 -4.64
C PRO A 76 5.25 8.00 -4.15
N ALA A 77 5.95 6.89 -4.35
CA ALA A 77 5.50 5.57 -3.89
C ALA A 77 5.43 5.49 -2.35
N VAL A 78 6.43 6.03 -1.65
CA VAL A 78 6.42 6.14 -0.19
C VAL A 78 5.30 7.07 0.27
N THR A 79 5.11 8.20 -0.42
CA THR A 79 4.04 9.15 -0.10
C THR A 79 2.66 8.54 -0.25
N VAL A 80 2.43 7.74 -1.30
CA VAL A 80 1.19 7.00 -1.50
C VAL A 80 1.02 5.91 -0.44
N ALA A 81 2.07 5.17 -0.08
CA ALA A 81 2.00 4.18 0.99
C ALA A 81 1.60 4.83 2.33
N MET A 82 2.20 5.98 2.67
CA MET A 82 1.86 6.74 3.87
C MET A 82 0.43 7.29 3.83
N LEU A 83 -0.09 7.59 2.63
CA LEU A 83 -1.49 7.99 2.45
C LEU A 83 -2.43 6.80 2.69
N CYS A 84 -2.11 5.62 2.15
CA CYS A 84 -2.88 4.39 2.34
C CYS A 84 -2.92 3.95 3.81
N THR A 85 -1.83 4.15 4.55
CA THR A 85 -1.76 3.91 6.00
C THR A 85 -2.30 5.09 6.84
N ARG A 86 -2.84 6.14 6.20
CA ARG A 86 -3.42 7.35 6.84
C ARG A 86 -2.47 8.15 7.73
N LYS A 87 -1.16 8.00 7.53
CA LYS A 87 -0.13 8.79 8.24
C LYS A 87 0.05 10.19 7.67
N ILE A 88 -0.51 10.47 6.49
CA ILE A 88 -0.51 11.78 5.83
C ILE A 88 -1.90 12.10 5.28
N SER A 89 -2.26 13.39 5.24
CA SER A 89 -3.52 13.84 4.63
C SER A 89 -3.45 13.81 3.10
N ILE A 90 -4.61 13.65 2.45
CA ILE A 90 -4.72 13.64 0.97
C ILE A 90 -4.10 14.92 0.39
N ALA A 91 -4.48 16.09 0.90
CA ALA A 91 -3.93 17.36 0.40
C ALA A 91 -2.40 17.39 0.50
N LYS A 92 -1.84 17.04 1.67
CA LYS A 92 -0.37 17.05 1.86
C LYS A 92 0.33 16.06 0.92
N SER A 93 -0.26 14.88 0.69
CA SER A 93 0.29 13.89 -0.24
C SER A 93 0.37 14.40 -1.68
N VAL A 94 -0.66 15.12 -2.16
CA VAL A 94 -0.68 15.69 -3.51
C VAL A 94 0.42 16.75 -3.67
N PHE A 95 0.55 17.66 -2.69
CA PHE A 95 1.61 18.67 -2.72
C PHE A 95 3.02 18.06 -2.62
N TYR A 96 3.18 16.98 -1.84
CA TYR A 96 4.45 16.25 -1.75
C TYR A 96 4.83 15.61 -3.09
N ILE A 97 3.90 14.90 -3.74
CA ILE A 97 4.16 14.26 -5.03
C ILE A 97 4.50 15.31 -6.09
N ALA A 98 3.77 16.43 -6.12
CA ALA A 98 4.07 17.53 -7.02
C ALA A 98 5.47 18.12 -6.75
N ALA A 99 5.80 18.39 -5.50
CA ALA A 99 7.12 18.89 -5.10
C ALA A 99 8.25 17.92 -5.46
N GLN A 100 8.06 16.61 -5.24
CA GLN A 100 9.02 15.58 -5.61
C GLN A 100 9.22 15.53 -7.13
N CYS A 101 8.14 15.57 -7.92
CA CYS A 101 8.24 15.57 -9.38
C CYS A 101 8.95 16.82 -9.90
N LEU A 102 8.63 18.01 -9.37
CA LEU A 102 9.30 19.25 -9.74
C LEU A 102 10.78 19.24 -9.34
N GLY A 103 11.09 18.76 -8.13
CA GLY A 103 12.46 18.63 -7.65
C GLY A 103 13.27 17.69 -8.54
N ALA A 104 12.67 16.57 -8.98
CA ALA A 104 13.32 15.62 -9.87
C ALA A 104 13.56 16.19 -11.28
N ILE A 105 12.60 16.92 -11.86
CA ILE A 105 12.78 17.59 -13.16
C ILE A 105 13.93 18.59 -13.07
N ILE A 106 13.92 19.45 -12.04
CA ILE A 106 14.96 20.48 -11.90
C ILE A 106 16.32 19.86 -11.59
N GLY A 107 16.37 18.84 -10.73
CA GLY A 107 17.61 18.11 -10.43
C GLY A 107 18.21 17.44 -11.67
N ALA A 108 17.38 16.78 -12.49
CA ALA A 108 17.80 16.18 -13.75
C ALA A 108 18.22 17.25 -14.78
N GLY A 109 17.51 18.38 -14.85
CA GLY A 109 17.83 19.49 -15.73
C GLY A 109 19.17 20.15 -15.38
N ILE A 110 19.43 20.40 -14.09
CA ILE A 110 20.73 20.91 -13.62
C ILE A 110 21.83 19.92 -13.98
N LEU A 111 21.61 18.63 -13.75
CA LEU A 111 22.59 17.61 -14.09
C LEU A 111 22.88 17.59 -15.60
N TYR A 112 21.84 17.67 -16.44
CA TYR A 112 21.99 17.76 -17.89
C TYR A 112 22.82 18.97 -18.32
N LEU A 113 22.61 20.13 -17.69
CA LEU A 113 23.34 21.36 -18.01
C LEU A 113 24.81 21.34 -17.55
N VAL A 114 25.10 20.70 -16.42
CA VAL A 114 26.46 20.61 -15.87
C VAL A 114 27.27 19.50 -16.57
N THR A 115 26.59 18.51 -17.15
CA THR A 115 27.23 17.34 -17.76
C THR A 115 27.68 17.63 -19.19
N PRO A 116 28.94 17.35 -19.57
CA PRO A 116 29.40 17.52 -20.95
C PRO A 116 28.62 16.66 -21.95
N PRO A 117 28.34 17.16 -23.18
CA PRO A 117 27.59 16.41 -24.20
C PRO A 117 28.21 15.06 -24.59
N SER A 118 29.52 14.89 -24.39
CA SER A 118 30.23 13.64 -24.68
C SER A 118 29.90 12.47 -23.75
N VAL A 119 29.33 12.76 -22.56
CA VAL A 119 29.04 11.75 -21.52
C VAL A 119 27.57 11.77 -21.07
N VAL A 120 26.77 12.75 -21.49
CA VAL A 120 25.39 12.96 -21.00
C VAL A 120 24.49 11.74 -21.16
N GLY A 121 24.63 11.00 -22.27
CA GLY A 121 23.91 9.75 -22.53
C GLY A 121 22.42 9.85 -22.23
N GLY A 122 21.89 8.90 -21.44
CA GLY A 122 20.50 8.90 -20.93
C GLY A 122 20.35 9.33 -19.46
N LEU A 123 21.31 10.09 -18.91
CA LEU A 123 21.42 10.40 -17.47
C LEU A 123 21.39 9.14 -16.57
N GLY A 124 21.80 8.00 -17.13
CA GLY A 124 21.86 6.69 -16.49
C GLY A 124 20.54 6.13 -15.96
N VAL A 125 19.40 6.60 -16.47
CA VAL A 125 18.15 5.84 -16.42
C VAL A 125 18.35 4.67 -17.38
N THR A 126 18.22 3.43 -16.91
CA THR A 126 18.47 2.15 -17.63
C THR A 126 19.88 1.54 -17.61
N SER A 127 20.87 2.11 -16.89
CA SER A 127 22.24 1.54 -16.87
C SER A 127 22.43 0.32 -15.93
N ILE A 128 21.43 -0.02 -15.12
CA ILE A 128 21.46 -1.17 -14.20
C ILE A 128 20.52 -2.25 -14.75
N ASN A 129 20.95 -3.51 -14.68
CA ASN A 129 20.21 -4.68 -15.18
C ASN A 129 18.70 -4.62 -14.86
N TYR A 130 17.89 -5.05 -15.84
CA TYR A 130 16.42 -5.02 -15.88
C TYR A 130 15.80 -3.63 -15.98
N THR A 131 15.82 -2.83 -14.92
CA THR A 131 14.99 -1.61 -14.83
C THR A 131 15.70 -0.37 -14.30
N GLY A 132 17.03 -0.40 -14.08
CA GLY A 132 17.72 0.75 -13.49
C GLY A 132 17.47 0.93 -11.98
N ALA A 133 16.87 -0.06 -11.31
CA ALA A 133 16.52 -0.04 -9.88
C ALA A 133 15.78 1.24 -9.44
N SER A 134 14.76 1.66 -10.21
CA SER A 134 14.06 2.94 -10.00
C SER A 134 13.56 3.12 -8.57
N MET A 135 12.71 2.20 -8.07
CA MET A 135 12.03 2.23 -6.75
C MET A 135 11.27 3.53 -6.41
N ASN A 136 11.33 4.55 -7.26
CA ASN A 136 10.91 5.91 -7.01
C ASN A 136 10.40 6.53 -8.33
N PRO A 137 9.08 6.71 -8.47
CA PRO A 137 8.49 7.24 -9.69
C PRO A 137 9.03 8.61 -10.11
N ALA A 138 9.23 9.53 -9.15
CA ALA A 138 9.73 10.87 -9.47
C ALA A 138 11.19 10.84 -9.97
N ARG A 139 12.02 9.93 -9.45
CA ARG A 139 13.42 9.73 -9.90
C ARG A 139 13.51 9.18 -11.32
N SER A 140 12.51 8.42 -11.78
CA SER A 140 12.41 8.03 -13.19
C SER A 140 11.79 9.14 -14.04
N PHE A 141 10.82 9.87 -13.49
CA PHE A 141 10.08 10.93 -14.18
C PHE A 141 10.96 12.12 -14.57
N GLY A 142 11.80 12.63 -13.66
CA GLY A 142 12.63 13.81 -13.92
C GLY A 142 13.48 13.68 -15.20
N PRO A 143 14.33 12.64 -15.32
CA PRO A 143 15.13 12.43 -16.53
C PRO A 143 14.31 12.09 -17.76
N ALA A 144 13.19 11.37 -17.62
CA ALA A 144 12.30 11.08 -18.74
C ALA A 144 11.74 12.36 -19.38
N VAL A 145 11.40 13.36 -18.56
CA VAL A 145 10.96 14.68 -19.03
C VAL A 145 12.10 15.43 -19.73
N ILE A 146 13.31 15.44 -19.14
CA ILE A 146 14.46 16.18 -19.70
C ILE A 146 14.99 15.54 -20.98
N MET A 147 15.08 14.22 -21.03
CA MET A 147 15.61 13.45 -22.15
C MET A 147 14.56 13.14 -23.22
N GLY A 148 13.27 13.32 -22.93
CA GLY A 148 12.17 12.98 -23.82
C GLY A 148 11.96 11.46 -24.03
N ASN A 149 12.56 10.61 -23.20
CA ASN A 149 12.42 9.16 -23.30
C ASN A 149 11.38 8.62 -22.31
N TRP A 150 10.28 8.07 -22.85
CA TRP A 150 9.14 7.56 -22.09
C TRP A 150 8.92 6.05 -22.26
N GLU A 151 9.89 5.34 -22.82
CA GLU A 151 9.78 3.91 -23.06
C GLU A 151 9.49 3.15 -21.76
N ASN A 152 8.41 2.36 -21.76
CA ASN A 152 7.95 1.57 -20.61
C ASN A 152 7.82 2.35 -19.29
N HIS A 153 7.63 3.67 -19.36
CA HIS A 153 7.70 4.55 -18.20
C HIS A 153 6.67 4.21 -17.11
N TRP A 154 5.51 3.69 -17.52
CA TRP A 154 4.42 3.29 -16.63
C TRP A 154 4.87 2.25 -15.57
N ILE A 155 5.87 1.41 -15.88
CA ILE A 155 6.41 0.40 -14.96
C ILE A 155 7.01 1.06 -13.72
N TYR A 156 7.64 2.22 -13.88
CA TYR A 156 8.25 2.99 -12.78
C TYR A 156 7.24 3.67 -11.87
N TRP A 157 5.97 3.72 -12.26
CA TRP A 157 4.88 4.18 -11.41
C TRP A 157 4.18 3.00 -10.74
N VAL A 158 3.72 2.04 -11.55
CA VAL A 158 2.90 0.93 -11.07
C VAL A 158 3.68 0.02 -10.14
N GLY A 159 4.90 -0.40 -10.52
CA GLY A 159 5.71 -1.32 -9.72
C GLY A 159 6.02 -0.77 -8.32
N PRO A 160 6.66 0.41 -8.21
CA PRO A 160 6.99 0.99 -6.92
C PRO A 160 5.77 1.30 -6.05
N ILE A 161 4.68 1.82 -6.61
CA ILE A 161 3.48 2.16 -5.82
C ILE A 161 2.84 0.90 -5.23
N ILE A 162 2.66 -0.15 -6.03
CA ILE A 162 2.10 -1.42 -5.52
C ILE A 162 3.01 -2.00 -4.44
N GLY A 163 4.32 -2.05 -4.69
CA GLY A 163 5.29 -2.55 -3.71
C GLY A 163 5.24 -1.77 -2.39
N ALA A 164 5.19 -0.44 -2.46
CA ALA A 164 5.15 0.41 -1.27
C ALA A 164 3.84 0.27 -0.49
N VAL A 165 2.70 0.18 -1.17
CA VAL A 165 1.39 -0.02 -0.52
C VAL A 165 1.31 -1.40 0.13
N LEU A 166 1.80 -2.46 -0.53
CA LEU A 166 1.86 -3.80 0.05
C LEU A 166 2.78 -3.84 1.28
N ALA A 167 3.96 -3.22 1.21
CA ALA A 167 4.88 -3.13 2.34
C ALA A 167 4.26 -2.38 3.52
N GLY A 168 3.60 -1.24 3.27
CA GLY A 168 2.89 -0.48 4.29
C GLY A 168 1.75 -1.29 4.92
N GLY A 169 0.91 -1.94 4.11
CA GLY A 169 -0.16 -2.79 4.59
C GLY A 169 0.34 -3.99 5.41
N LEU A 170 1.40 -4.64 4.97
CA LEU A 170 2.02 -5.75 5.70
C LEU A 170 2.56 -5.29 7.06
N TYR A 171 3.24 -4.15 7.10
CA TYR A 171 3.77 -3.58 8.34
C TYR A 171 2.66 -3.30 9.35
N GLU A 172 1.61 -2.59 8.92
CA GLU A 172 0.47 -2.23 9.77
C GLU A 172 -0.42 -3.42 10.15
N TYR A 173 -0.36 -4.54 9.43
CA TYR A 173 -1.19 -5.71 9.74
C TYR A 173 -0.47 -6.73 10.63
N VAL A 174 0.81 -6.98 10.33
CA VAL A 174 1.61 -8.06 10.92
C VAL A 174 2.51 -7.54 12.03
N PHE A 175 3.31 -6.49 11.78
CA PHE A 175 4.40 -6.09 12.67
C PHE A 175 3.96 -5.07 13.72
N CYS A 176 3.21 -4.03 13.31
CA CYS A 176 2.70 -3.00 14.20
C CYS A 176 1.21 -2.82 13.97
N PRO A 177 0.38 -3.69 14.57
CA PRO A 177 -1.04 -3.71 14.30
C PRO A 177 -1.76 -2.48 14.86
N ASP A 178 -2.08 -1.52 14.00
CA ASP A 178 -3.00 -0.44 14.34
C ASP A 178 -4.42 -1.01 14.46
N VAL A 179 -4.96 -0.98 15.69
CA VAL A 179 -6.28 -1.52 16.04
C VAL A 179 -7.40 -0.82 15.26
N GLU A 180 -7.29 0.49 15.04
CA GLU A 180 -8.30 1.27 14.30
C GLU A 180 -8.21 0.97 12.80
N LEU A 181 -7.00 0.82 12.27
CA LEU A 181 -6.83 0.42 10.87
C LEU A 181 -7.35 -1.00 10.62
N LYS A 182 -7.05 -1.95 11.51
CA LYS A 182 -7.57 -3.33 11.46
C LYS A 182 -9.09 -3.38 11.52
N ARG A 183 -9.70 -2.63 12.44
CA ARG A 183 -11.16 -2.52 12.56
C ARG A 183 -11.78 -2.04 11.25
N ARG A 184 -11.23 -1.00 10.65
CA ARG A 184 -11.74 -0.44 9.38
C ARG A 184 -11.49 -1.32 8.17
N PHE A 185 -10.36 -2.02 8.10
CA PHE A 185 -10.16 -3.02 7.06
C PHE A 185 -11.19 -4.13 7.18
N LYS A 186 -11.43 -4.64 8.41
CA LYS A 186 -12.45 -5.64 8.66
C LYS A 186 -13.85 -5.15 8.24
N GLU A 187 -14.19 -3.90 8.52
CA GLU A 187 -15.44 -3.26 8.09
C GLU A 187 -15.52 -3.06 6.56
N ALA A 188 -14.41 -2.70 5.91
CA ALA A 188 -14.36 -2.53 4.46
C ALA A 188 -14.50 -3.87 3.73
N PHE A 189 -13.79 -4.90 4.19
CA PHE A 189 -13.87 -6.25 3.66
C PHE A 189 -15.22 -6.91 3.97
N SER A 190 -15.81 -6.67 5.14
CA SER A 190 -17.16 -7.17 5.45
C SER A 190 -18.21 -6.51 4.55
N LYS A 191 -18.13 -5.19 4.31
CA LYS A 191 -19.01 -4.50 3.36
C LYS A 191 -18.82 -4.99 1.93
N ALA A 192 -17.58 -5.21 1.49
CA ALA A 192 -17.29 -5.77 0.16
C ALA A 192 -17.86 -7.19 0.02
N ALA A 193 -17.66 -8.06 1.02
CA ALA A 193 -18.19 -9.42 1.04
C ALA A 193 -19.72 -9.47 1.11
N GLN A 194 -20.34 -8.53 1.83
CA GLN A 194 -21.79 -8.41 1.96
C GLN A 194 -22.44 -7.88 0.67
N GLN A 195 -21.77 -6.99 -0.05
CA GLN A 195 -22.23 -6.51 -1.36
C GLN A 195 -22.19 -7.60 -2.44
N THR A 196 -21.25 -8.55 -2.35
CA THR A 196 -21.21 -9.73 -3.24
C THR A 196 -22.31 -10.75 -2.95
N LYS A 197 -22.89 -10.75 -1.74
CA LYS A 197 -23.99 -11.66 -1.36
C LYS A 197 -25.40 -11.13 -1.70
N GLY A 198 -25.53 -9.86 -2.07
CA GLY A 198 -26.81 -9.21 -2.34
C GLY A 198 -27.29 -9.36 -3.78
N SER A 199 -27.59 -10.58 -4.24
CA SER A 199 -28.40 -10.79 -5.46
C SER A 199 -29.01 -12.20 -5.53
N TYR A 200 -29.81 -12.57 -4.54
CA TYR A 200 -30.85 -13.57 -4.73
C TYR A 200 -32.12 -13.04 -4.06
N MET A 201 -33.10 -12.61 -4.87
CA MET A 201 -34.48 -12.53 -4.42
C MET A 201 -35.03 -13.95 -4.50
N GLU A 202 -35.34 -14.56 -3.36
CA GLU A 202 -36.30 -15.65 -3.36
C GLU A 202 -37.65 -15.05 -3.77
N VAL A 203 -38.10 -15.41 -4.96
CA VAL A 203 -39.47 -15.11 -5.40
C VAL A 203 -40.35 -16.16 -4.74
N GLU A 204 -41.09 -15.78 -3.71
CA GLU A 204 -42.18 -16.61 -3.18
C GLU A 204 -43.23 -16.81 -4.29
N ASP A 205 -43.25 -18.00 -4.88
CA ASP A 205 -44.28 -18.40 -5.82
C ASP A 205 -45.55 -18.79 -5.05
N ASN A 206 -46.46 -17.83 -4.90
CA ASN A 206 -47.72 -18.02 -4.19
C ASN A 206 -48.82 -18.63 -5.09
N ARG A 207 -48.46 -19.57 -5.97
CA ARG A 207 -49.39 -20.11 -6.98
C ARG A 207 -49.21 -21.60 -7.26
N SER A 208 -49.33 -22.43 -6.23
CA SER A 208 -49.78 -23.82 -6.41
C SER A 208 -49.95 -24.52 -5.06
N GLN A 209 -51.18 -24.59 -4.55
CA GLN A 209 -51.75 -25.75 -3.86
C GLN A 209 -53.17 -25.41 -3.38
N VAL A 210 -54.08 -25.31 -4.35
CA VAL A 210 -55.48 -25.71 -4.15
C VAL A 210 -55.57 -27.09 -4.80
N GLU A 211 -56.22 -28.03 -4.09
CA GLU A 211 -56.44 -29.45 -4.44
C GLU A 211 -55.26 -30.42 -4.24
N THR A 212 -55.18 -30.99 -3.04
CA THR A 212 -55.24 -32.47 -2.86
C THR A 212 -55.53 -32.81 -1.38
N GLU A 213 -56.75 -32.51 -0.93
CA GLU A 213 -57.36 -33.31 0.13
C GLU A 213 -57.72 -34.66 -0.51
N ASP A 214 -56.98 -35.70 -0.12
CA ASP A 214 -57.24 -37.15 -0.29
C ASP A 214 -55.98 -37.85 -0.79
N LEU A 215 -55.09 -38.21 0.15
CA LEU A 215 -54.36 -39.48 0.13
C LEU A 215 -53.72 -39.71 1.50
N ILE A 216 -54.49 -40.46 2.30
CA ILE A 216 -54.17 -41.06 3.58
C ILE A 216 -52.87 -41.88 3.48
N LEU A 217 -51.90 -41.64 4.38
CA LEU A 217 -51.13 -42.67 5.11
C LEU A 217 -50.26 -42.06 6.24
N LYS A 218 -50.76 -42.26 7.47
CA LYS A 218 -50.12 -42.36 8.81
C LYS A 218 -48.81 -41.60 9.13
N PRO A 219 -48.75 -40.85 10.26
CA PRO A 219 -47.51 -40.26 10.75
C PRO A 219 -46.57 -41.37 11.28
N GLY A 220 -45.46 -41.57 10.57
CA GLY A 220 -44.32 -42.34 11.05
C GLY A 220 -43.51 -41.53 12.05
N VAL A 221 -43.76 -41.79 13.33
CA VAL A 221 -42.87 -41.51 14.46
C VAL A 221 -41.53 -42.23 14.23
N VAL A 222 -40.44 -41.70 14.81
CA VAL A 222 -39.15 -42.37 15.19
C VAL A 222 -37.91 -41.84 14.45
N HIS A 223 -36.78 -41.47 15.06
CA HIS A 223 -36.39 -41.22 16.46
C HIS A 223 -35.25 -40.21 16.41
N VAL A 224 -35.30 -39.17 17.27
CA VAL A 224 -34.11 -38.43 17.67
C VAL A 224 -33.29 -39.34 18.58
N ILE A 225 -32.01 -39.52 18.28
CA ILE A 225 -31.05 -40.14 19.21
C ILE A 225 -29.91 -39.14 19.39
N ASP A 226 -29.99 -38.40 20.49
CA ASP A 226 -28.89 -37.64 21.09
C ASP A 226 -27.84 -38.64 21.59
N ILE A 227 -26.63 -38.53 21.05
CA ILE A 227 -25.45 -39.26 21.51
C ILE A 227 -24.78 -38.38 22.55
N ASP A 228 -25.22 -38.47 23.82
CA ASP A 228 -24.35 -38.27 24.98
C ASP A 228 -25.00 -38.81 26.28
N ARG A 229 -24.77 -40.11 26.49
CA ARG A 229 -24.30 -40.72 27.75
C ARG A 229 -25.18 -40.60 29.01
N ALA A 230 -26.01 -41.63 29.26
CA ALA A 230 -26.57 -41.93 30.59
C ALA A 230 -26.92 -43.43 30.78
N GLU A 231 -25.92 -44.31 30.78
CA GLU A 231 -25.90 -45.43 31.75
C GLU A 231 -25.45 -44.78 33.07
N GLU A 232 -26.06 -44.89 34.24
CA GLU A 232 -26.86 -45.93 34.86
C GLU A 232 -27.79 -45.27 35.89
N LYS A 233 -29.06 -45.68 35.98
CA LYS A 233 -29.78 -45.69 37.26
C LYS A 233 -30.67 -46.92 37.32
N LYS A 234 -30.23 -47.93 38.07
CA LYS A 234 -31.05 -49.07 38.47
C LYS A 234 -31.64 -48.80 39.85
N GLY A 235 -32.97 -48.86 39.91
CA GLY A 235 -33.67 -49.60 40.96
C GLY A 235 -34.44 -48.82 42.02
N LYS A 236 -35.77 -49.03 41.98
CA LYS A 236 -36.69 -49.34 43.11
C LYS A 236 -36.88 -48.27 44.19
N ASP A 237 -38.01 -48.09 44.86
CA ASP A 237 -39.40 -48.56 44.82
C ASP A 237 -40.14 -47.68 45.85
N GLN A 238 -41.46 -47.56 45.70
CA GLN A 238 -42.53 -47.24 46.68
C GLN A 238 -42.34 -46.37 47.96
N SER A 239 -43.34 -45.48 48.10
CA SER A 239 -44.14 -45.16 49.30
C SER A 239 -43.55 -44.42 50.51
N GLY A 240 -44.30 -43.41 50.95
CA GLY A 240 -44.59 -43.18 52.37
C GLY A 240 -43.85 -42.02 53.05
N GLU A 241 -44.67 -41.12 53.60
CA GLU A 241 -44.54 -40.48 54.92
C GLU A 241 -43.26 -39.65 55.27
N VAL A 242 -43.36 -38.33 55.46
CA VAL A 242 -43.69 -37.59 56.72
C VAL A 242 -42.44 -37.25 57.58
N LEU A 243 -42.34 -35.95 57.91
CA LEU A 243 -41.71 -35.29 59.07
C LEU A 243 -40.18 -35.12 59.25
N SER A 244 -39.89 -33.83 59.49
CA SER A 244 -39.15 -33.23 60.63
C SER A 244 -37.62 -33.24 60.68
N SER A 245 -37.12 -32.01 60.86
CA SER A 245 -36.06 -31.55 61.79
C SER A 245 -34.75 -32.34 61.85
N VAL A 246 -33.65 -31.67 61.53
CA VAL A 246 -32.71 -31.02 62.49
C VAL A 246 -31.84 -30.05 61.69
#